data_AF-A0A537TSM7-F1
#
_entry.id   AF-A0A537TSM7-F1
#
_cell.length_a   1.000
_cell.length_b   1.000
_cell.length_c   1.000
_cell.angle_alpha   90.00
_cell.angle_beta   90.00
_cell.angle_gamma   90.00
#
_symmetry.space_group_name_H-M   'P 1'
#
loop_
_entity.id
_entity.type
_entity.pdbx_description
1 polymer ?
#
loop_
_entity_poly.entity_id
_entity_poly.type
_entity_poly.pdbx_seq_one_letter_code
_entity_poly.pdbx_strand_id
1 'polypeptide(L)'
;MGREVLRTAGLSVDDAQFISAATAGRLPGLLTGQSDGVALHPEDVYLAKKQKPSLNVLVQLAELMPDYVFNAYGASLDWIARDRSLLRDAAAAMIEANRAMFREKVKVVPIIV
;
A
#
# COMPACT_ATOMS: atom_id res chain seq x y z
N MET A 1 -10.05 4.19 -1.19
CA MET A 1 -9.90 2.84 -0.62
C MET A 1 -11.04 2.52 0.35
N GLY A 2 -11.02 2.93 1.62
CA GLY A 2 -12.08 2.55 2.59
C GLY A 2 -13.52 2.85 2.16
N ARG A 3 -13.75 4.01 1.52
CA ARG A 3 -15.05 4.36 0.93
C ARG A 3 -15.51 3.38 -0.15
N GLU A 4 -14.59 2.94 -1.02
CA GLU A 4 -14.91 1.97 -2.08
C GLU A 4 -15.23 0.59 -1.51
N VAL A 5 -14.57 0.18 -0.42
CA VAL A 5 -14.89 -1.06 0.29
C VAL A 5 -16.31 -1.01 0.89
N LEU A 6 -16.73 0.12 1.47
CA LEU A 6 -18.08 0.26 2.01
C LEU A 6 -19.15 0.12 0.91
N ARG A 7 -18.91 0.74 -0.26
CA ARG A 7 -19.83 0.63 -1.41
C ARG A 7 -20.06 -0.81 -1.88
N THR A 8 -19.06 -1.70 -1.78
CA THR A 8 -19.25 -3.11 -2.19
C THR A 8 -20.30 -3.83 -1.36
N ALA A 9 -20.63 -3.32 -0.17
CA ALA A 9 -21.66 -3.85 0.72
C ALA A 9 -22.92 -2.97 0.78
N GLY A 10 -23.06 -1.97 -0.11
CA GLY A 10 -24.18 -1.02 -0.07
C GLY A 10 -24.12 -0.02 1.10
N LEU A 11 -22.95 0.12 1.74
CA LEU A 11 -22.74 1.04 2.87
C LEU A 11 -22.19 2.39 2.38
N SER A 12 -22.36 3.39 3.23
CA SER A 12 -21.92 4.76 3.05
C SER A 12 -20.87 5.15 4.09
N VAL A 13 -20.34 6.37 3.98
CA VAL A 13 -19.39 6.91 4.97
C VAL A 13 -20.02 7.14 6.33
N ASP A 14 -21.35 7.24 6.41
CA ASP A 14 -22.06 7.47 7.66
C ASP A 14 -22.20 6.17 8.47
N ASP A 15 -21.96 5.01 7.84
CA ASP A 15 -22.01 3.69 8.47
C ASP A 15 -20.68 3.27 9.12
N ALA A 16 -19.65 4.13 9.06
CA ALA A 16 -18.32 3.85 9.61
C ALA A 16 -17.61 5.09 10.15
N GLN A 17 -16.81 4.92 11.20
CA GLN A 17 -15.94 5.97 11.71
C GLN A 17 -14.56 5.91 11.04
N PHE A 18 -14.16 6.99 10.37
CA PHE A 18 -12.82 7.11 9.79
C PHE A 18 -11.85 7.70 10.81
N ILE A 19 -10.89 6.88 11.26
CA ILE A 19 -9.85 7.29 12.20
C ILE A 19 -8.61 7.71 11.42
N SER A 20 -8.11 8.93 11.69
CA SER A 20 -6.84 9.38 11.14
C SER A 20 -5.68 8.72 11.90
N ALA A 21 -4.81 8.01 11.17
CA ALA A 21 -3.62 7.38 11.73
C ALA A 21 -2.47 7.42 10.73
N ALA A 22 -1.26 7.65 11.26
CA ALA A 22 -0.03 7.48 10.50
C ALA A 22 0.11 6.02 10.05
N THR A 23 0.74 5.78 8.89
CA THR A 23 0.87 4.43 8.31
C THR A 23 1.46 3.42 9.29
N ALA A 24 2.52 3.79 10.01
CA ALA A 24 3.18 2.94 11.00
C ALA A 24 2.26 2.52 12.18
N GLY A 25 1.22 3.29 12.48
CA GLY A 25 0.27 3.00 13.57
C GLY A 25 -0.86 2.05 13.19
N ARG A 26 -1.05 1.76 11.89
CA ARG A 26 -2.22 1.02 11.40
C ARG A 26 -2.25 -0.43 11.88
N LEU A 27 -1.13 -1.15 11.75
CA LEU A 27 -1.05 -2.54 12.18
C LEU A 27 -1.20 -2.69 13.71
N PRO A 28 -0.45 -1.95 14.56
CA PRO A 28 -0.67 -1.98 16.01
C PRO A 28 -2.10 -1.59 16.42
N GLY A 29 -2.70 -0.60 15.77
CA GLY A 29 -4.08 -0.17 16.04
C GLY A 29 -5.10 -1.28 15.76
N LEU A 30 -4.94 -2.01 14.66
CA LEU A 30 -5.78 -3.16 14.34
C LEU A 30 -5.62 -4.31 15.35
N LEU A 31 -4.38 -4.62 15.74
CA LEU A 31 -4.09 -5.73 16.66
C LEU A 31 -4.66 -5.45 18.06
N THR A 32 -4.53 -4.21 18.54
CA THR A 32 -4.99 -3.75 19.86
C THR A 32 -6.49 -3.42 19.90
N GLY A 33 -7.18 -3.40 18.76
CA GLY A 33 -8.62 -3.10 18.67
C GLY A 33 -8.95 -1.61 18.74
N GLN A 34 -7.98 -0.73 18.49
CA GLN A 34 -8.24 0.71 18.29
C GLN A 34 -8.97 1.00 16.97
N SER A 35 -8.89 0.07 16.01
CA SER A 35 -9.64 0.11 14.76
C SER A 35 -10.12 -1.30 14.39
N ASP A 36 -11.35 -1.41 13.89
CA ASP A 36 -11.92 -2.69 13.48
C ASP A 36 -11.47 -3.16 12.09
N GLY A 37 -10.98 -2.24 11.26
CA GLY A 37 -10.50 -2.53 9.92
C GLY A 37 -9.55 -1.45 9.41
N VAL A 38 -8.60 -1.86 8.57
CA VAL A 38 -7.61 -0.95 7.98
C VAL A 38 -7.05 -1.52 6.68
N ALA A 39 -6.65 -0.65 5.76
CA ALA A 39 -5.91 -1.04 4.57
C ALA A 39 -4.44 -1.26 4.94
N LEU A 40 -3.94 -2.48 4.71
CA LEU A 40 -2.56 -2.92 4.97
C LEU A 40 -1.87 -3.34 3.66
N HIS A 41 -0.55 -3.25 3.63
CA HIS A 41 0.25 -3.90 2.60
C HIS A 41 0.26 -5.43 2.81
N PRO A 42 0.52 -6.24 1.77
CA PRO A 42 0.47 -7.71 1.88
C PRO A 42 1.34 -8.30 3.00
N GLU A 43 2.52 -7.74 3.23
CA GLU A 43 3.45 -8.12 4.30
C GLU A 43 2.86 -7.85 5.70
N ASP A 44 2.21 -6.71 5.88
CA ASP A 44 1.51 -6.37 7.12
C ASP A 44 0.30 -7.27 7.35
N VAL A 45 -0.41 -7.69 6.30
CA VAL A 45 -1.51 -8.68 6.41
C VAL A 45 -0.97 -10.02 6.90
N TYR A 46 0.17 -10.48 6.36
CA TYR A 46 0.82 -11.70 6.81
C TYR A 46 1.20 -11.61 8.30
N LEU A 47 1.81 -10.50 8.71
CA LEU A 47 2.16 -10.26 10.12
C LEU A 47 0.93 -10.18 11.02
N ALA A 48 -0.13 -9.51 10.58
CA ALA A 48 -1.39 -9.37 11.32
C ALA A 48 -2.03 -10.74 11.57
N LYS A 49 -2.15 -11.59 10.54
CA LYS A 49 -2.73 -12.93 10.68
C LYS A 49 -1.88 -13.86 11.55
N LYS A 50 -0.55 -13.69 11.54
CA LYS A 50 0.35 -14.44 12.44
C LYS A 50 0.09 -14.08 13.91
N GLN A 51 -0.17 -12.81 14.20
CA GLN A 51 -0.39 -12.34 15.57
C GLN A 51 -1.83 -12.50 16.06
N LYS A 52 -2.81 -12.31 15.17
CA LYS A 52 -4.25 -12.43 15.45
C LYS A 52 -4.94 -13.20 14.32
N PRO A 53 -4.92 -14.56 14.38
CA PRO A 53 -5.44 -15.42 13.32
C PRO A 53 -6.93 -15.25 13.00
N SER A 54 -7.70 -14.64 13.90
CA SER A 54 -9.12 -14.32 13.69
C SER A 54 -9.36 -13.15 12.75
N LEU A 55 -8.33 -12.40 12.35
CA LEU A 55 -8.46 -11.34 11.35
C LEU A 55 -8.71 -11.92 9.95
N ASN A 56 -9.66 -11.31 9.25
CA ASN A 56 -10.06 -11.71 7.91
C ASN A 56 -9.82 -10.57 6.92
N VAL A 57 -9.35 -10.93 5.72
CA VAL A 57 -9.26 -9.99 4.61
C VAL A 57 -10.66 -9.82 4.04
N LEU A 58 -11.18 -8.58 4.04
CA LEU A 58 -12.51 -8.29 3.52
C LEU A 58 -12.51 -8.21 1.99
N VAL A 59 -11.52 -7.51 1.42
CA VAL A 59 -11.37 -7.31 -0.02
C VAL A 59 -9.90 -7.19 -0.40
N GLN A 60 -9.57 -7.64 -1.60
CA GLN A 60 -8.29 -7.36 -2.25
C GLN A 60 -8.42 -6.07 -3.05
N LEU A 61 -7.78 -4.99 -2.61
CA LEU A 61 -7.95 -3.67 -3.24
C LEU A 61 -7.51 -3.62 -4.70
N ALA A 62 -6.51 -4.43 -5.08
CA ALA A 62 -6.06 -4.54 -6.47
C ALA A 62 -7.11 -5.20 -7.39
N GLU A 63 -7.98 -6.05 -6.85
CA GLU A 63 -9.10 -6.64 -7.60
C GLU A 63 -10.29 -5.68 -7.66
N LEU A 64 -10.56 -4.99 -6.55
CA LEU A 64 -11.66 -4.02 -6.46
C LEU A 64 -11.41 -2.76 -7.31
N MET A 65 -10.17 -2.29 -7.36
CA MET A 65 -9.80 -1.06 -8.05
C MET A 65 -8.57 -1.33 -8.95
N PRO A 66 -8.75 -2.07 -10.05
CA PRO A 66 -7.63 -2.53 -10.89
C PRO A 66 -6.83 -1.40 -11.53
N ASP A 67 -7.48 -0.27 -11.82
CA ASP A 67 -6.87 0.91 -12.44
C ASP A 67 -6.36 1.95 -11.42
N TYR A 68 -6.38 1.61 -10.12
CA TYR A 68 -5.95 2.53 -9.08
C TYR A 68 -4.42 2.64 -9.00
N VAL A 69 -3.93 3.87 -8.82
CA VAL A 69 -2.49 4.15 -8.64
C VAL A 69 -2.13 3.94 -7.17
N PHE A 70 -1.61 2.76 -6.83
CA PHE A 70 -1.23 2.39 -5.45
C PHE A 70 0.11 2.98 -4.98
N ASN A 71 0.96 3.42 -5.91
CA ASN A 71 2.24 4.07 -5.60
C ASN A 71 2.54 5.18 -6.60
N ALA A 72 3.11 6.27 -6.10
CA ALA A 72 3.62 7.37 -6.89
C ALA A 72 4.99 7.80 -6.35
N TYR A 73 5.91 8.11 -7.25
CA TYR A 73 7.20 8.69 -6.91
C TYR A 73 7.16 10.18 -7.23
N GLY A 74 7.57 11.00 -6.26
CA GLY A 74 7.65 12.46 -6.40
C GLY A 74 9.05 12.97 -6.12
N ALA A 75 9.41 14.08 -6.76
CA ALA A 75 10.65 14.82 -6.52
C ALA A 75 10.34 16.33 -6.54
N SER A 76 11.20 17.16 -5.94
CA SER A 76 11.01 18.62 -5.98
C SER A 76 11.24 19.16 -7.39
N LEU A 77 10.53 20.23 -7.74
CA LEU A 77 10.66 20.88 -9.05
C LEU A 77 12.08 21.40 -9.29
N ASP A 78 12.74 21.92 -8.26
CA ASP A 78 14.13 22.38 -8.36
C ASP A 78 15.08 21.22 -8.72
N TRP A 79 14.86 20.04 -8.15
CA TRP A 79 15.68 18.86 -8.44
C TRP A 79 15.44 18.35 -9.86
N ILE A 80 14.19 18.35 -10.29
CA ILE A 80 13.77 18.01 -11.66
C ILE A 80 14.40 18.96 -12.69
N ALA A 81 14.43 20.27 -12.40
CA ALA A 81 14.96 21.28 -13.30
C ALA A 81 16.49 21.31 -13.36
N ARG A 82 17.16 20.91 -12.26
CA ARG A 82 18.61 20.99 -12.12
C ARG A 82 19.38 20.11 -13.09
N ASP A 83 18.94 18.87 -13.28
CA ASP A 83 19.64 17.90 -14.13
C ASP A 83 18.65 16.93 -14.80
N ARG A 84 18.39 17.19 -16.08
CA ARG A 84 17.44 16.40 -16.88
C ARG A 84 17.96 14.99 -17.16
N SER A 85 19.27 14.81 -17.35
CA SER A 85 19.88 13.49 -17.54
C SER A 85 19.71 12.63 -16.31
N LEU A 86 20.03 13.17 -15.13
CA LEU A 86 19.88 12.48 -13.87
C LEU A 86 18.43 12.07 -13.61
N LEU A 87 17.47 12.96 -13.87
CA LEU A 87 16.05 12.64 -13.74
C LEU A 87 15.62 11.48 -14.66
N ARG A 88 16.03 11.52 -15.94
CA ARG A 88 15.74 10.46 -16.91
C ARG A 88 16.32 9.13 -16.45
N ASP A 89 17.57 9.13 -16.03
CA ASP A 89 18.29 7.92 -15.66
C ASP A 89 17.73 7.32 -14.36
N ALA A 90 17.36 8.16 -13.39
CA ALA A 90 16.64 7.74 -12.19
C ALA A 90 15.26 7.14 -12.51
N ALA A 91 14.49 7.76 -13.41
CA ALA A 91 13.20 7.22 -13.85
C ALA A 91 13.36 5.87 -14.57
N ALA A 92 14.34 5.73 -15.45
CA ALA A 92 14.66 4.48 -16.12
C ALA A 92 15.03 3.39 -15.11
N ALA A 93 15.89 3.71 -14.13
CA ALA A 93 16.28 2.78 -13.08
C ALA A 93 15.08 2.32 -12.23
N MET A 94 14.13 3.20 -11.90
CA MET A 94 12.89 2.81 -11.19
C MET A 94 12.01 1.88 -12.02
N ILE A 95 11.91 2.09 -13.33
CA ILE A 95 11.17 1.20 -14.24
C ILE A 95 11.84 -0.18 -14.27
N GLU A 96 13.16 -0.23 -14.35
CA GLU A 96 13.92 -1.48 -14.32
C GLU A 96 13.77 -2.21 -12.98
N ALA A 97 13.85 -1.48 -11.86
CA ALA A 97 13.63 -2.03 -10.53
C ALA A 97 12.23 -2.65 -10.38
N ASN A 98 11.19 -1.95 -10.84
CA ASN A 98 9.82 -2.48 -10.85
C ASN A 98 9.70 -3.76 -11.68
N ARG A 99 10.35 -3.83 -12.84
CA ARG A 99 10.37 -5.05 -13.67
C ARG A 99 11.12 -6.20 -12.99
N ALA A 100 12.24 -5.89 -12.33
CA ALA A 100 13.05 -6.86 -11.61
C ALA A 100 12.27 -7.50 -10.46
N MET A 101 11.42 -6.76 -9.74
CA MET A 101 10.56 -7.31 -8.68
C MET A 101 9.73 -8.52 -9.17
N PHE A 102 9.24 -8.49 -10.40
CA PHE A 102 8.43 -9.58 -10.96
C PHE A 102 9.24 -10.70 -11.62
N ARG A 103 10.40 -10.36 -12.18
CA ARG A 103 11.24 -11.30 -12.98
C ARG A 103 12.34 -11.99 -12.18
N GLU A 104 12.84 -11.35 -11.13
CA GLU A 104 14.01 -11.77 -10.35
C GLU A 104 13.66 -12.00 -8.86
N LYS A 105 12.53 -12.66 -8.59
CA LYS A 105 11.98 -12.83 -7.23
C LYS A 105 13.00 -13.32 -6.19
N VAL A 106 13.83 -14.31 -6.55
CA VAL A 106 14.85 -14.89 -5.65
C VAL A 106 15.86 -13.84 -5.18
N LYS A 107 16.19 -12.87 -6.03
CA LYS A 107 17.12 -11.79 -5.72
C LYS A 107 16.44 -10.66 -4.95
N VAL A 108 15.18 -10.35 -5.28
CA VAL A 108 14.49 -9.16 -4.79
C VAL A 108 13.82 -9.38 -3.43
N VAL A 109 13.14 -10.52 -3.21
CA VAL A 109 12.40 -10.80 -1.96
C VAL A 109 13.28 -10.64 -0.71
N PRO A 110 14.55 -11.10 -0.66
CA PRO A 110 15.40 -10.93 0.51
C PRO A 110 15.77 -9.47 0.85
N ILE A 111 15.55 -8.52 -0.08
CA ILE A 111 15.93 -7.10 0.06
C ILE A 111 14.70 -6.24 0.42
N ILE A 112 13.49 -6.72 0.15
CA ILE A 112 12.24 -6.09 0.58
C ILE A 112 12.05 -6.43 2.06
N VAL A 113 12.23 -5.43 2.93
CA VAL A 113 12.05 -5.53 4.39
C VAL A 113 10.66 -5.05 4.78
#